data_AF-A0A6C0H5W6-F1
#
_entry.id   AF-A0A6C0H5W6-F1
#
_cell.length_a   1.000
_cell.length_b   1.000
_cell.length_c   1.000
_cell.angle_alpha   90.00
_cell.angle_beta   90.00
_cell.angle_gamma   90.00
#
_symmetry.space_group_name_H-M   'P 1'
#
loop_
_entity.id
_entity.type
_entity.pdbx_description
1 polymer ?
#
loop_
_entity_poly.entity_id
_entity_poly.type
_entity_poly.pdbx_seq_one_letter_code
_entity_poly.pdbx_strand_id
1 'polypeptide(L)'
;MEILDKYINETSLSIDFSNLLFYGNIYKTVDFIELIKKIYKNDKEKIETNVKIIHCSFDKIGIQYIRDHLKNFLKIKINNKKEFKIVLFINADYLTIDAQFSLRRCIEMYNHNTIFIMTVENKSKILQPILSRFHLVYVPFDKEVKKEIKDKKIIERVNKSENLMELSENLYNSGYTGLELLNYLSIDDKINIISIKKNTRDEKMLILFILYKLKKR
;
A
#
# COMPACT_ATOMS: atom_id res chain seq x y z
N MET A 1 7.24 7.82 -11.08
CA MET A 1 6.49 9.01 -11.51
C MET A 1 6.04 8.86 -12.96
N GLU A 2 6.94 8.67 -13.94
CA GLU A 2 6.58 8.54 -15.38
C GLU A 2 5.48 7.52 -15.71
N ILE A 3 5.42 6.33 -15.11
CA ILE A 3 4.39 5.34 -15.47
C ILE A 3 2.99 5.83 -15.09
N LEU A 4 2.81 6.38 -13.88
CA LEU A 4 1.51 6.90 -13.46
C LEU A 4 1.23 8.28 -14.02
N ASP A 5 2.22 9.17 -14.09
CA ASP A 5 2.06 10.47 -14.74
C ASP A 5 1.72 10.27 -16.23
N LYS A 6 2.27 9.26 -16.92
CA LYS A 6 1.81 8.83 -18.25
C LYS A 6 0.38 8.30 -18.21
N TYR A 7 0.04 7.41 -17.28
CA TYR A 7 -1.33 6.92 -17.11
C TYR A 7 -2.33 8.00 -16.72
N ILE A 8 -1.93 9.13 -16.13
CA ILE A 8 -2.79 10.24 -15.68
C ILE A 8 -2.81 11.39 -16.70
N ASN A 9 -1.69 11.64 -17.38
CA ASN A 9 -1.54 12.70 -18.38
C ASN A 9 -1.98 12.23 -19.78
N GLU A 10 -1.74 10.96 -20.17
CA GLU A 10 -2.28 10.40 -21.43
C GLU A 10 -3.78 10.10 -21.33
N THR A 11 -4.31 9.88 -20.12
CA THR A 11 -5.76 9.76 -19.87
C THR A 11 -6.39 11.08 -19.44
N SER A 12 -5.87 12.19 -19.97
CA SER A 12 -6.49 13.52 -19.88
C SER A 12 -8.01 13.40 -19.87
N LEU A 13 -8.62 13.69 -18.72
CA LEU A 13 -10.06 13.79 -18.49
C LEU A 13 -10.94 12.52 -18.68
N SER A 14 -10.39 11.31 -18.81
CA SER A 14 -11.21 10.09 -18.95
C SER A 14 -10.71 8.88 -18.15
N ILE A 15 -10.25 9.08 -16.91
CA ILE A 15 -10.40 8.00 -15.93
C ILE A 15 -11.91 7.86 -15.72
N ASP A 16 -12.48 6.93 -16.45
CA ASP A 16 -13.88 6.53 -16.39
C ASP A 16 -14.13 5.83 -15.03
N PHE A 17 -13.96 6.56 -13.91
CA PHE A 17 -14.07 6.11 -12.50
C PHE A 17 -13.64 4.66 -12.25
N SER A 18 -12.59 4.20 -12.94
CA SER A 18 -12.27 2.78 -13.01
C SER A 18 -11.31 2.42 -11.89
N ASN A 19 -11.62 1.33 -11.18
CA ASN A 19 -10.74 0.84 -10.12
C ASN A 19 -9.42 0.33 -10.74
N LEU A 20 -8.30 0.57 -10.06
CA LEU A 20 -6.96 0.23 -10.56
C LEU A 20 -6.28 -0.82 -9.67
N LEU A 21 -5.72 -1.87 -10.26
CA LEU A 21 -4.91 -2.84 -9.54
C LEU A 21 -3.52 -2.90 -10.15
N PHE A 22 -2.54 -2.44 -9.37
CA PHE A 22 -1.13 -2.50 -9.71
C PHE A 22 -0.55 -3.82 -9.23
N TYR A 23 0.18 -4.53 -10.10
CA TYR A 23 0.85 -5.79 -9.77
C TYR A 23 2.32 -5.85 -10.22
N GLY A 24 3.18 -6.53 -9.46
CA GLY A 24 4.62 -6.62 -9.71
C GLY A 24 5.46 -5.78 -8.74
N ASN A 25 6.48 -5.07 -9.23
CA ASN A 25 7.45 -4.31 -8.38
C ASN A 25 6.91 -2.93 -7.94
N ILE A 26 5.76 -2.92 -7.26
CA ILE A 26 4.97 -1.70 -7.03
C ILE A 26 5.62 -0.77 -6.00
N TYR A 27 5.99 -1.31 -4.83
CA TYR A 27 6.38 -0.59 -3.60
C TYR A 27 7.64 0.28 -3.74
N LYS A 28 8.28 0.25 -4.92
CA LYS A 28 9.57 0.87 -5.19
C LYS A 28 9.52 1.80 -6.40
N THR A 29 8.40 1.81 -7.12
CA THR A 29 8.26 2.46 -8.42
C THR A 29 7.18 3.54 -8.41
N VAL A 30 6.18 3.38 -7.52
CA VAL A 30 5.02 4.27 -7.44
C VAL A 30 4.88 4.84 -6.04
N ASP A 31 4.85 6.16 -5.95
CA ASP A 31 4.47 6.88 -4.74
C ASP A 31 2.98 7.23 -4.82
N PHE A 32 2.15 6.38 -4.21
CA PHE A 32 0.70 6.59 -4.19
C PHE A 32 0.28 7.75 -3.30
N ILE A 33 1.08 8.11 -2.29
CA ILE A 33 0.75 9.24 -1.42
C ILE A 33 0.93 10.53 -2.21
N GLU A 34 2.04 10.66 -2.93
CA GLU A 34 2.28 11.82 -3.79
C GLU A 34 1.25 11.92 -4.92
N LEU A 35 0.87 10.78 -5.49
CA LEU A 35 -0.25 10.72 -6.44
C LEU A 35 -1.55 11.28 -5.84
N ILE A 36 -1.94 10.78 -4.66
CA ILE A 36 -3.19 11.20 -4.01
C ILE A 36 -3.14 12.70 -3.71
N LYS A 37 -2.00 13.20 -3.24
CA LYS A 37 -1.78 14.64 -3.04
C LYS A 37 -2.00 15.42 -4.34
N LYS A 38 -1.45 14.96 -5.47
CA LYS A 38 -1.70 15.59 -6.79
C LYS A 38 -3.19 15.58 -7.16
N ILE A 39 -3.89 14.45 -6.99
CA ILE A 39 -5.33 14.32 -7.31
C ILE A 39 -6.17 15.34 -6.53
N TYR A 40 -5.91 15.47 -5.22
CA TYR A 40 -6.63 16.42 -4.37
C TYR A 40 -5.97 17.81 -4.33
N LYS A 41 -5.03 18.11 -5.23
CA LYS A 41 -4.34 19.41 -5.34
C LYS A 41 -3.72 19.88 -4.02
N ASN A 42 -3.15 18.94 -3.26
CA ASN A 42 -2.57 19.15 -1.92
C ASN A 42 -3.55 19.66 -0.86
N ASP A 43 -4.87 19.54 -1.08
CA ASP A 43 -5.90 19.86 -0.10
C ASP A 43 -5.91 18.81 1.01
N LYS A 44 -5.29 19.15 2.15
CA LYS A 44 -5.11 18.23 3.29
C LYS A 44 -6.44 17.78 3.89
N GLU A 45 -7.42 18.67 4.01
CA GLU A 45 -8.71 18.37 4.62
C GLU A 45 -9.48 17.37 3.75
N LYS A 46 -9.46 17.56 2.42
CA LYS A 46 -10.08 16.60 1.50
C LYS A 46 -9.38 15.26 1.48
N ILE A 47 -8.05 15.24 1.56
CA ILE A 47 -7.31 13.98 1.63
C ILE A 47 -7.70 13.23 2.90
N GLU A 48 -7.72 13.90 4.06
CA GLU A 48 -8.06 13.27 5.33
C GLU A 48 -9.50 12.72 5.36
N THR A 49 -10.44 13.42 4.75
CA THR A 49 -11.86 13.04 4.75
C THR A 49 -12.25 12.05 3.65
N ASN A 50 -11.62 12.12 2.47
CA ASN A 50 -12.01 11.35 1.29
C ASN A 50 -11.04 10.22 0.92
N VAL A 51 -9.91 10.07 1.62
CA VAL A 51 -8.93 9.02 1.32
C VAL A 51 -8.80 8.06 2.49
N LYS A 52 -8.86 6.76 2.18
CA LYS A 52 -8.54 5.70 3.13
C LYS A 52 -7.40 4.84 2.60
N ILE A 53 -6.27 4.85 3.29
CA ILE A 53 -5.13 3.96 3.02
C ILE A 53 -5.19 2.78 4.01
N ILE A 54 -5.05 1.57 3.49
CA ILE A 54 -5.22 0.31 4.21
C ILE A 54 -4.02 -0.59 3.90
N HIS A 55 -3.16 -0.86 4.90
CA HIS A 55 -2.01 -1.75 4.74
C HIS A 55 -2.38 -3.19 5.13
N CYS A 56 -2.57 -4.04 4.13
CA CYS A 56 -3.11 -5.40 4.28
C CYS A 56 -2.13 -6.42 4.87
N SER A 57 -0.84 -6.11 4.87
CA SER A 57 0.23 -7.03 5.29
C SER A 57 0.38 -7.18 6.80
N PHE A 58 -0.14 -6.23 7.58
CA PHE A 58 0.15 -6.16 9.01
C PHE A 58 -1.09 -5.96 9.87
N ASP A 59 -2.02 -5.12 9.43
CA ASP A 59 -3.36 -5.13 10.00
C ASP A 59 -3.97 -6.47 9.60
N LYS A 60 -4.34 -7.31 10.56
CA LYS A 60 -5.19 -8.47 10.30
C LYS A 60 -6.53 -7.96 9.76
N ILE A 61 -6.56 -7.57 8.49
CA ILE A 61 -7.75 -7.13 7.77
C ILE A 61 -8.51 -8.40 7.44
N GLY A 62 -9.14 -8.90 8.48
CA GLY A 62 -10.14 -9.93 8.38
C GLY A 62 -11.42 -9.36 7.79
N ILE A 63 -12.35 -10.26 7.55
CA ILE A 63 -13.70 -9.95 7.08
C ILE A 63 -14.39 -8.85 7.90
N GLN A 64 -14.14 -8.83 9.21
CA GLN A 64 -14.73 -7.88 10.15
C GLN A 64 -14.27 -6.44 9.87
N TYR A 65 -12.98 -6.23 9.56
CA TYR A 65 -12.49 -4.90 9.24
C TYR A 65 -13.18 -4.31 8.01
N ILE A 66 -13.35 -5.13 6.97
CA ILE A 66 -14.05 -4.73 5.74
C ILE A 66 -15.51 -4.36 6.05
N ARG A 67 -16.19 -5.16 6.89
CA ARG A 67 -17.61 -4.96 7.23
C ARG A 67 -17.86 -3.76 8.12
N ASP A 68 -16.97 -3.51 9.08
CA ASP A 68 -17.22 -2.57 10.17
C ASP A 68 -16.52 -1.23 9.93
N HIS A 69 -15.27 -1.24 9.49
CA HIS A 69 -14.49 0.00 9.31
C HIS A 69 -14.61 0.54 7.88
N LEU A 70 -14.29 -0.28 6.87
CA LEU A 70 -14.32 0.18 5.49
C LEU A 70 -15.74 0.58 5.06
N LYS A 71 -16.75 -0.24 5.38
CA LYS A 71 -18.14 0.06 5.02
C LYS A 71 -18.63 1.38 5.63
N ASN A 72 -18.23 1.70 6.86
CA ASN A 72 -18.61 2.96 7.51
C ASN A 72 -17.97 4.16 6.82
N PHE A 73 -16.68 4.08 6.48
CA PHE A 73 -16.03 5.10 5.65
C PHE A 73 -16.76 5.31 4.33
N LEU A 74 -17.12 4.24 3.62
CA LEU A 74 -17.80 4.31 2.32
C LEU A 74 -19.20 4.96 2.40
N LYS A 75 -19.95 4.74 3.48
CA LYS A 75 -21.30 5.32 3.68
C LYS A 75 -21.34 6.84 3.86
N ILE A 76 -20.26 7.46 4.34
CA ILE A 76 -20.22 8.90 4.60
C ILE A 76 -20.51 9.65 3.29
N LYS A 77 -21.49 10.57 3.27
CA LYS A 77 -21.77 11.31 2.03
C LYS A 77 -20.68 12.35 1.77
N ILE A 78 -20.28 12.48 0.53
CA ILE A 78 -19.44 13.59 0.08
C ILE A 78 -20.36 14.77 -0.19
N ASN A 79 -20.07 15.94 0.40
CA ASN A 79 -20.93 17.11 0.28
C ASN A 79 -20.95 17.69 -1.14
N ASN A 80 -19.92 17.42 -1.94
CA ASN A 80 -19.76 17.93 -3.29
C ASN A 80 -19.98 16.82 -4.32
N LYS A 81 -20.94 17.00 -5.23
CA LYS A 81 -21.30 16.02 -6.29
C LYS A 81 -20.17 15.76 -7.30
N LYS A 82 -19.15 16.62 -7.36
CA LYS A 82 -17.99 16.45 -8.26
C LYS A 82 -16.81 15.74 -7.60
N GLU A 83 -16.93 15.37 -6.33
CA GLU A 83 -15.86 14.72 -5.57
C GLU A 83 -16.15 13.22 -5.42
N PHE A 84 -15.08 12.43 -5.27
CA PHE A 84 -15.12 10.99 -5.08
C PHE A 84 -14.16 10.62 -3.96
N LYS A 85 -14.32 9.42 -3.39
CA LYS A 85 -13.38 8.86 -2.42
C LYS A 85 -12.32 8.02 -3.09
N ILE A 86 -11.16 7.90 -2.44
CA ILE A 86 -10.14 6.92 -2.81
C ILE A 86 -9.95 5.95 -1.66
N VAL A 87 -10.02 4.66 -1.96
CA VAL A 87 -9.59 3.60 -1.03
C VAL A 87 -8.39 2.89 -1.63
N LEU A 88 -7.24 3.02 -0.98
CA LEU A 88 -5.98 2.41 -1.39
C LEU A 88 -5.65 1.21 -0.49
N PHE A 89 -5.61 0.02 -1.08
CA PHE A 89 -5.12 -1.20 -0.44
C PHE A 89 -3.66 -1.46 -0.79
N ILE A 90 -2.80 -1.40 0.21
CA ILE A 90 -1.38 -1.70 0.11
C ILE A 90 -1.13 -3.17 0.50
N ASN A 91 -0.42 -3.93 -0.33
CA ASN A 91 -0.16 -5.37 -0.15
C ASN A 91 -1.44 -6.22 -0.05
N ALA A 92 -2.41 -5.96 -0.94
CA ALA A 92 -3.73 -6.60 -0.86
C ALA A 92 -3.73 -8.11 -1.07
N ASP A 93 -2.59 -8.69 -1.46
CA ASP A 93 -2.38 -10.14 -1.56
C ASP A 93 -2.31 -10.86 -0.21
N TYR A 94 -2.29 -10.09 0.89
CA TYR A 94 -2.44 -10.59 2.26
C TYR A 94 -3.91 -10.70 2.72
N LEU A 95 -4.88 -10.22 1.93
CA LEU A 95 -6.29 -10.35 2.26
C LEU A 95 -6.74 -11.81 2.23
N THR A 96 -7.44 -12.24 3.30
CA THR A 96 -8.07 -13.56 3.33
C THR A 96 -9.16 -13.68 2.26
N ILE A 97 -9.45 -14.91 1.82
CA ILE A 97 -10.50 -15.19 0.83
C ILE A 97 -11.84 -14.56 1.25
N ASP A 98 -12.21 -14.68 2.52
CA ASP A 98 -13.44 -14.09 3.06
C ASP A 98 -13.45 -12.56 3.05
N ALA A 99 -12.31 -11.94 3.34
CA ALA A 99 -12.14 -10.50 3.25
C ALA A 99 -12.28 -10.03 1.79
N GLN A 100 -11.69 -10.76 0.84
CA GLN A 100 -11.84 -10.49 -0.59
C GLN A 100 -13.31 -10.62 -1.05
N PHE A 101 -14.03 -11.66 -0.64
CA PHE A 101 -15.46 -11.78 -0.96
C PHE A 101 -16.31 -10.63 -0.39
N SER A 102 -15.99 -10.18 0.82
CA SER A 102 -16.70 -9.03 1.42
C SER A 102 -16.33 -7.72 0.70
N LEU A 103 -15.06 -7.56 0.32
CA LEU A 103 -14.57 -6.40 -0.42
C LEU A 103 -15.25 -6.29 -1.79
N ARG A 104 -15.46 -7.42 -2.49
CA ARG A 104 -16.17 -7.45 -3.78
C ARG A 104 -17.53 -6.76 -3.68
N ARG A 105 -18.32 -7.11 -2.66
CA ARG A 105 -19.65 -6.51 -2.44
C ARG A 105 -19.56 -5.01 -2.17
N CYS A 106 -18.56 -4.58 -1.40
CA CYS A 106 -18.31 -3.16 -1.17
C CYS A 106 -17.97 -2.41 -2.47
N ILE A 107 -17.10 -2.96 -3.30
CA ILE A 107 -16.72 -2.34 -4.58
C ILE A 107 -17.95 -2.18 -5.49
N GLU A 108 -18.76 -3.24 -5.64
CA GLU A 108 -19.98 -3.19 -6.45
C GLU A 108 -20.95 -2.10 -5.97
N MET A 109 -21.12 -1.97 -4.65
CA MET A 109 -22.09 -1.06 -4.06
C MET A 109 -21.65 0.42 -4.09
N TYR A 110 -20.33 0.68 -4.02
CA TYR A 110 -19.79 2.04 -3.85
C TYR A 110 -18.93 2.54 -5.02
N ASN A 111 -18.82 1.79 -6.12
CA ASN A 111 -18.14 2.21 -7.36
C ASN A 111 -18.53 3.63 -7.80
N HIS A 112 -19.83 3.96 -7.75
CA HIS A 112 -20.37 5.22 -8.25
C HIS A 112 -19.79 6.49 -7.61
N ASN A 113 -19.16 6.41 -6.44
CA ASN A 113 -18.57 7.55 -5.74
C ASN A 113 -17.20 7.27 -5.12
N THR A 114 -16.63 6.08 -5.36
CA THR A 114 -15.38 5.64 -4.74
C THR A 114 -14.53 4.91 -5.76
N ILE A 115 -13.29 5.37 -5.91
CA ILE A 115 -12.25 4.69 -6.68
C ILE A 115 -11.45 3.80 -5.73
N PHE A 116 -11.40 2.51 -6.06
CA PHE A 116 -10.58 1.54 -5.35
C PHE A 116 -9.24 1.36 -6.08
N ILE A 117 -8.15 1.42 -5.34
CA ILE A 117 -6.80 1.16 -5.82
C ILE A 117 -6.21 0.00 -5.01
N MET A 118 -5.65 -1.00 -5.68
CA MET A 118 -5.00 -2.14 -5.03
C MET A 118 -3.57 -2.29 -5.51
N THR A 119 -2.68 -2.70 -4.60
CA THR A 119 -1.30 -3.06 -4.93
C THR A 119 -1.03 -4.49 -4.46
N VAL A 120 -0.50 -5.33 -5.34
CA VAL A 120 -0.24 -6.75 -5.05
C VAL A 120 1.04 -7.23 -5.71
N GLU A 121 1.92 -7.94 -5.00
CA GLU A 121 3.12 -8.46 -5.67
C GLU A 121 2.76 -9.50 -6.74
N ASN A 122 1.85 -10.41 -6.41
CA ASN A 122 1.35 -11.44 -7.31
C ASN A 122 -0.19 -11.41 -7.39
N LYS A 123 -0.71 -11.05 -8.57
CA LYS A 123 -2.16 -11.01 -8.83
C LYS A 123 -2.87 -12.35 -8.70
N SER A 124 -2.16 -13.49 -8.77
CA SER A 124 -2.77 -14.82 -8.63
C SER A 124 -3.34 -15.09 -7.23
N LYS A 125 -2.94 -14.30 -6.23
CA LYS A 125 -3.49 -14.35 -4.86
C LYS A 125 -4.83 -13.60 -4.73
N ILE A 126 -5.24 -12.88 -5.77
CA ILE A 126 -6.50 -12.15 -5.81
C ILE A 126 -7.56 -12.95 -6.58
N LEU A 127 -8.74 -13.08 -5.99
CA LEU A 127 -9.85 -13.82 -6.58
C LEU A 127 -10.28 -13.20 -7.92
N GLN A 128 -10.58 -14.04 -8.92
CA GLN A 128 -11.05 -13.58 -10.23
C GLN A 128 -12.28 -12.64 -10.17
N PRO A 129 -13.28 -12.86 -9.28
CA PRO A 129 -14.35 -11.89 -9.07
C PRO A 129 -13.88 -10.50 -8.61
N ILE A 130 -12.77 -10.38 -7.90
CA ILE A 130 -12.17 -9.06 -7.61
C ILE A 130 -11.49 -8.54 -8.87
N LEU A 131 -10.58 -9.32 -9.47
CA LEU A 131 -9.80 -8.90 -10.65
C LEU A 131 -10.67 -8.33 -11.78
N SER A 132 -11.82 -8.95 -12.05
CA SER A 132 -12.78 -8.49 -13.08
C SER A 132 -13.37 -7.09 -12.86
N ARG A 133 -13.18 -6.47 -11.69
CA ARG A 133 -13.65 -5.11 -11.34
C ARG A 133 -12.55 -4.06 -11.40
N PHE A 134 -11.33 -4.46 -11.76
CA PHE A 134 -10.15 -3.59 -11.80
C PHE A 134 -9.51 -3.61 -13.16
N HIS A 135 -9.03 -2.45 -13.60
CA HIS A 135 -8.06 -2.35 -14.66
C HIS A 135 -6.68 -2.76 -14.10
N LEU A 136 -6.03 -3.73 -14.74
CA LEU A 136 -4.79 -4.32 -14.25
C LEU A 136 -3.58 -3.59 -14.85
N VAL A 137 -2.76 -2.97 -14.00
CA VAL A 137 -1.54 -2.29 -14.40
C VAL A 137 -0.33 -3.12 -13.95
N TYR A 138 0.44 -3.63 -14.91
CA TYR A 138 1.68 -4.34 -14.62
C TYR A 138 2.81 -3.34 -14.38
N VAL A 139 3.48 -3.46 -13.23
CA VAL A 139 4.70 -2.72 -12.91
C VAL A 139 5.87 -3.70 -13.06
N PRO A 140 6.67 -3.59 -14.14
CA PRO A 140 7.76 -4.51 -14.38
C PRO A 140 8.77 -4.47 -13.23
N PHE A 141 9.30 -5.64 -12.88
CA PHE A 141 10.57 -5.68 -12.17
C PHE A 141 11.61 -5.11 -13.13
N ASP A 142 12.36 -4.09 -12.72
CA ASP A 142 13.52 -3.66 -13.50
C ASP A 142 14.36 -4.89 -13.82
N LYS A 143 14.59 -5.14 -15.11
CA LYS A 143 15.32 -6.31 -15.61
C LYS A 143 16.74 -6.38 -15.03
N GLU A 144 17.22 -5.30 -14.41
CA GLU A 144 18.58 -5.17 -13.87
C GLU A 144 18.66 -5.04 -12.35
N VAL A 145 17.55 -4.96 -11.62
CA VAL A 145 17.62 -4.86 -10.14
C VAL A 145 17.76 -6.25 -9.55
N LYS A 146 19.00 -6.77 -9.59
CA LYS A 146 19.44 -7.89 -8.74
C LYS A 146 19.06 -7.57 -7.29
N LYS A 147 18.66 -8.60 -6.53
CA LYS A 147 18.38 -8.50 -5.09
C LYS A 147 19.48 -7.69 -4.36
N GLU A 148 20.74 -7.91 -4.71
CA GLU A 148 21.90 -7.15 -4.19
C GLU A 148 21.83 -5.61 -4.35
N ILE A 149 21.27 -5.07 -5.43
CA ILE A 149 21.14 -3.61 -5.63
C ILE A 149 20.03 -3.04 -4.73
N LYS A 150 18.96 -3.83 -4.47
CA LYS A 150 17.92 -3.48 -3.49
C LYS A 150 18.48 -3.44 -2.07
N ASP A 151 19.36 -4.38 -1.75
CA ASP A 151 19.97 -4.50 -0.43
C ASP A 151 20.89 -3.31 -0.13
N LYS A 152 21.67 -2.84 -1.11
CA LYS A 152 22.53 -1.65 -0.98
C LYS A 152 21.73 -0.35 -0.77
N LYS A 153 20.64 -0.14 -1.52
CA LYS A 153 19.84 1.10 -1.43
C LYS A 153 19.17 1.29 -0.06
N ILE A 154 18.68 0.22 0.57
CA ILE A 154 18.02 0.34 1.88
C ILE A 154 19.04 0.57 2.98
N ILE A 155 20.16 -0.16 2.98
CA ILE A 155 21.24 0.05 3.95
C ILE A 155 21.81 1.47 3.83
N GLU A 156 22.01 1.95 2.61
CA GLU A 156 22.45 3.34 2.38
C GLU A 156 21.45 4.37 2.93
N ARG A 157 20.14 4.17 2.70
CA ARG A 157 19.09 5.03 3.27
C ARG A 157 19.10 5.01 4.80
N VAL A 158 19.29 3.84 5.42
CA VAL A 158 19.36 3.69 6.88
C VAL A 158 20.56 4.43 7.44
N ASN A 159 21.73 4.29 6.81
CA ASN A 159 22.97 4.91 7.27
C ASN A 159 22.94 6.44 7.13
N LYS A 160 22.34 6.95 6.05
CA LYS A 160 22.19 8.39 5.81
C LYS A 160 21.09 9.05 6.62
N SER A 161 20.06 8.31 7.06
CA SER A 161 18.93 8.91 7.76
C SER A 161 19.31 9.37 9.17
N GLU A 162 19.15 10.65 9.46
CA GLU A 162 19.28 11.20 10.81
C GLU A 162 18.12 10.76 11.72
N ASN A 163 16.92 10.66 11.15
CA ASN A 163 15.69 10.29 11.84
C ASN A 163 15.15 8.93 11.38
N LEU A 164 15.38 7.89 12.18
CA LEU A 164 14.89 6.55 11.87
C LEU A 164 13.37 6.39 12.00
N MET A 165 12.73 7.24 12.82
CA MET A 165 11.27 7.25 12.96
C MET A 165 10.61 7.74 11.67
N GLU A 166 11.12 8.83 11.10
CA GLU A 166 10.64 9.33 9.81
C GLU A 166 10.91 8.32 8.69
N LEU A 167 12.08 7.67 8.69
CA LEU A 167 12.38 6.62 7.71
C LEU A 167 11.45 5.41 7.85
N SER A 168 11.10 4.99 9.07
CA SER A 168 10.18 3.87 9.27
C SER A 168 8.79 4.19 8.75
N GLU A 169 8.29 5.40 8.98
CA GLU A 169 7.01 5.87 8.43
C GLU A 169 7.02 5.91 6.92
N ASN A 170 8.08 6.46 6.31
CA ASN A 170 8.20 6.54 4.86
C ASN A 170 8.28 5.16 4.19
N LEU A 171 9.02 4.22 4.79
CA LEU A 171 9.08 2.84 4.30
C LEU A 171 7.73 2.14 4.43
N TYR A 172 7.07 2.26 5.59
CA TYR A 172 5.73 1.72 5.79
C TYR A 172 4.73 2.25 4.76
N ASN A 173 4.68 3.57 4.59
CA ASN A 173 3.82 4.27 3.64
C ASN A 173 4.07 3.86 2.18
N SER A 174 5.32 3.51 1.86
CA SER A 174 5.69 2.97 0.54
C SER A 174 5.31 1.50 0.35
N GLY A 175 4.85 0.82 1.41
CA GLY A 175 4.43 -0.58 1.40
C GLY A 175 5.51 -1.59 1.80
N TYR A 176 6.64 -1.15 2.36
CA TYR A 176 7.61 -2.08 2.96
C TYR A 176 7.03 -2.72 4.22
N THR A 177 7.26 -4.02 4.35
CA THR A 177 6.92 -4.79 5.54
C THR A 177 8.17 -5.07 6.38
N GLY A 178 7.98 -5.25 7.69
CA GLY A 178 9.06 -5.68 8.57
C GLY A 178 9.66 -7.02 8.11
N LEU A 179 8.84 -7.95 7.62
CA LEU A 179 9.29 -9.25 7.11
C LEU A 179 10.24 -9.12 5.91
N GLU A 180 9.97 -8.20 5.00
CA GLU A 180 10.89 -7.95 3.88
C GLU A 180 12.21 -7.37 4.38
N LEU A 181 12.15 -6.45 5.34
CA LEU A 181 13.34 -5.82 5.91
C LEU A 181 14.18 -6.78 6.77
N LEU A 182 13.56 -7.82 7.35
CA LEU A 182 14.30 -8.87 8.05
C LEU A 182 15.34 -9.53 7.16
N ASN A 183 15.12 -9.60 5.84
CA ASN A 183 16.09 -10.21 4.92
C ASN A 183 17.48 -9.55 4.98
N TYR A 184 17.58 -8.31 5.45
CA TYR A 184 18.82 -7.54 5.62
C TYR A 184 19.60 -7.85 6.90
N LEU A 185 18.99 -8.57 7.84
CA LEU A 185 19.59 -8.90 9.12
C LEU A 185 20.28 -10.27 9.11
N SER A 186 21.22 -10.50 10.04
CA SER A 186 21.79 -11.82 10.28
C SER A 186 20.73 -12.76 10.84
N ILE A 187 21.01 -14.06 10.81
CA ILE A 187 20.11 -15.09 11.32
C ILE A 187 19.80 -14.85 12.81
N ASP A 188 20.80 -14.51 13.62
CA ASP A 188 20.62 -14.25 15.06
C ASP A 188 19.72 -13.05 15.34
N ASP A 189 19.90 -11.96 14.59
CA ASP A 189 19.04 -10.78 14.68
C ASP A 189 17.60 -11.10 14.21
N LYS A 190 17.43 -11.93 13.17
CA LYS A 190 16.11 -12.38 12.71
C LYS A 190 15.35 -13.15 13.79
N ILE A 191 16.00 -14.08 14.49
CA ILE A 191 15.37 -14.88 15.55
C ILE A 191 14.85 -13.98 16.68
N ASN A 192 15.67 -12.99 17.10
CA ASN A 192 15.28 -12.01 18.11
C ASN A 192 14.11 -11.13 17.67
N ILE A 193 14.01 -10.76 16.39
CA ILE A 193 12.90 -9.91 15.93
C ILE A 193 11.63 -10.73 15.69
N ILE A 194 11.72 -12.00 15.30
CA ILE A 194 10.56 -12.88 15.17
C ILE A 194 9.87 -13.09 16.53
N SER A 195 10.63 -13.17 17.63
CA SER A 195 10.05 -13.22 18.97
C SER A 195 9.38 -11.89 19.35
N ILE A 196 9.98 -10.75 19.00
CA ILE A 196 9.39 -9.41 19.22
C ILE A 196 8.12 -9.21 18.39
N LYS A 197 8.05 -9.72 17.14
CA LYS A 197 6.86 -9.62 16.28
C LYS A 197 5.62 -10.25 16.90
N LYS A 198 5.78 -11.30 17.71
CA LYS A 198 4.65 -11.88 18.45
C LYS A 198 4.05 -10.90 19.47
N ASN A 199 4.85 -9.94 19.93
CA ASN A 199 4.50 -8.98 20.98
C ASN A 199 4.23 -7.56 20.46
N THR A 200 4.66 -7.22 19.23
CA THR A 200 4.45 -5.91 18.62
C THR A 200 3.24 -5.94 17.68
N ARG A 201 2.26 -5.08 17.96
CA ARG A 201 1.04 -4.91 17.16
C ARG A 201 1.10 -3.70 16.21
N ASP A 202 2.28 -3.08 16.03
CA ASP A 202 2.49 -1.93 15.15
C ASP A 202 3.65 -2.18 14.17
N GLU A 203 3.38 -2.11 12.87
CA GLU A 203 4.34 -2.40 11.80
C GLU A 203 5.41 -1.32 11.73
N LYS A 204 5.03 -0.05 11.98
CA LYS A 204 5.97 1.06 11.96
C LYS A 204 7.00 0.89 13.06
N MET A 205 6.56 0.43 14.23
CA MET A 205 7.46 0.08 15.33
C MET A 205 8.35 -1.12 14.99
N LEU A 206 7.80 -2.17 14.36
CA LEU A 206 8.60 -3.32 13.92
C LEU A 206 9.68 -2.89 12.91
N ILE A 207 9.30 -2.10 11.91
CA ILE A 207 10.22 -1.51 10.93
C ILE A 207 11.27 -0.68 11.66
N LEU A 208 10.87 0.24 12.55
CA LEU A 208 11.80 1.07 13.33
C LEU A 208 12.84 0.24 14.09
N PHE A 209 12.42 -0.83 14.78
CA PHE A 209 13.33 -1.73 15.49
C PHE A 209 14.32 -2.40 14.53
N ILE A 210 13.87 -2.83 13.34
CA ILE A 210 14.74 -3.40 12.31
C ILE A 210 15.75 -2.35 11.81
N LEU A 211 15.30 -1.13 11.50
CA LEU A 211 16.19 -0.05 11.04
C LEU A 211 17.23 0.31 12.10
N TYR A 212 16.84 0.33 13.39
CA TYR A 212 17.77 0.57 14.49
C TYR A 212 18.87 -0.49 14.57
N LYS A 213 18.52 -1.76 14.36
CA LYS A 213 19.49 -2.86 14.30
C LYS A 213 20.41 -2.74 13.08
N LEU A 214 19.87 -2.37 11.93
CA LEU A 214 20.66 -2.16 10.71
C LEU A 214 21.65 -1.00 10.84
N LYS A 215 21.26 0.12 11.50
CA LYS A 215 22.13 1.29 11.69
C LYS A 215 23.29 1.08 12.67
N LYS A 216 23.17 0.10 13.57
CA LYS A 216 24.21 -0.25 14.56
C LYS A 216 25.30 -1.18 14.04
N ARG A 217 25.18 -1.65 12.80
CA ARG A 217 26.21 -2.44 12.10
C ARG A 217 27.19 -1.53 11.40
#